data_AF-A0A848KR52-F1
#
_entry.id   AF-A0A848KR52-F1
#
_cell.length_a   1.000
_cell.length_b   1.000
_cell.length_c   1.000
_cell.angle_alpha   90.00
_cell.angle_beta   90.00
_cell.angle_gamma   90.00
#
_symmetry.space_group_name_H-M   'P 1'
#
loop_
_entity.id
_entity.type
_entity.pdbx_description
1 polymer ?
#
loop_
_entity_poly.entity_id
_entity_poly.type
_entity_poly.pdbx_seq_one_letter_code
_entity_poly.pdbx_strand_id
1 'polypeptide(L)'
;MTLSIDDLEALLDAGWEVPEEDRWRKRRLTDEEFAEDYQWLRSSGVDCHRMIAKRMGVGYTTLMTRIVRQRLDRDVRDQLEQLIESGREFTSFDLTLAPSTDAAGGYIRGAIMAGRVEASGPVGIQRVFRGVA
;
A
#
# COMPACT_ATOMS: atom_id res chain seq x y z
N MET A 1 9.02 -8.23 -20.48
CA MET A 1 8.10 -7.11 -20.73
C MET A 1 7.26 -6.96 -19.47
N THR A 2 7.47 -5.90 -18.71
CA THR A 2 6.87 -5.69 -17.38
C THR A 2 5.77 -4.66 -17.56
N LEU A 3 4.52 -5.01 -17.27
CA LEU A 3 3.40 -4.06 -17.32
C LEU A 3 3.56 -3.04 -16.20
N SER A 4 3.44 -1.76 -16.53
CA SER A 4 3.46 -0.68 -15.56
C SER A 4 2.15 -0.61 -14.78
N ILE A 5 2.13 0.17 -13.70
CA ILE A 5 0.92 0.39 -12.89
C ILE A 5 -0.13 1.11 -13.73
N ASP A 6 0.28 2.08 -14.54
CA ASP A 6 -0.59 2.81 -15.46
C ASP A 6 -1.23 1.90 -16.51
N ASP A 7 -0.49 0.87 -16.98
CA ASP A 7 -1.06 -0.14 -17.86
C ASP A 7 -2.15 -0.95 -17.14
N LEU A 8 -1.96 -1.30 -15.87
CA LEU A 8 -2.97 -2.08 -15.12
C LEU A 8 -4.24 -1.27 -14.84
N GLU A 9 -4.14 0.03 -14.58
CA GLU A 9 -5.29 0.92 -14.39
C GLU A 9 -6.06 1.14 -15.71
N ALA A 10 -5.34 1.36 -16.81
CA ALA A 10 -5.94 1.49 -18.14
C ALA A 10 -6.71 0.23 -18.58
N LEU A 11 -6.21 -0.96 -18.20
CA LEU A 11 -6.90 -2.22 -18.48
C LEU A 11 -8.17 -2.42 -17.64
N LEU A 12 -8.23 -1.87 -16.42
CA LEU A 12 -9.43 -1.91 -15.58
C LEU A 12 -10.51 -0.94 -16.07
N ASP A 13 -10.11 0.27 -16.49
CA ASP A 13 -11.03 1.28 -17.05
C ASP A 13 -11.56 0.89 -18.44
N ALA A 14 -10.80 0.11 -19.21
CA ALA A 14 -11.22 -0.38 -20.53
C ALA A 14 -12.32 -1.48 -20.47
N GLY A 15 -12.85 -1.79 -19.30
CA GLY A 15 -13.90 -2.80 -19.14
C GLY A 15 -13.40 -4.22 -19.40
N TRP A 16 -12.11 -4.48 -19.18
CA TRP A 16 -11.55 -5.82 -19.33
C TRP A 16 -12.26 -6.77 -18.36
N GLU A 17 -13.16 -7.60 -18.91
CA GLU A 17 -13.88 -8.60 -18.14
C GLU A 17 -12.89 -9.62 -17.56
N VAL A 18 -12.94 -9.75 -16.24
CA VAL A 18 -12.22 -10.76 -15.48
C VAL A 18 -12.49 -12.13 -16.12
N PRO A 19 -11.45 -12.83 -16.65
CA PRO A 19 -11.64 -14.12 -17.32
C PRO A 19 -12.41 -15.08 -16.42
N GLU A 20 -13.25 -15.93 -17.01
CA GLU A 20 -14.15 -16.83 -16.28
C GLU A 20 -13.42 -17.76 -15.27
N GLU A 21 -12.12 -17.97 -15.46
CA GLU A 21 -11.21 -18.68 -14.56
C GLU A 21 -10.99 -18.00 -13.19
N ASP A 22 -11.17 -16.67 -13.09
CA ASP A 22 -11.09 -15.90 -11.85
C ASP A 22 -12.43 -15.87 -11.07
N ARG A 23 -13.53 -16.42 -11.63
CA ARG A 23 -14.82 -16.57 -10.91
C ARG A 23 -14.75 -17.57 -9.75
N TRP A 24 -13.70 -18.40 -9.68
CA TRP A 24 -13.75 -19.65 -8.93
C TRP A 24 -13.49 -19.55 -7.42
N ARG A 25 -13.01 -18.44 -6.85
CA ARG A 25 -12.65 -18.47 -5.42
C ARG A 25 -12.96 -17.18 -4.65
N LYS A 26 -13.86 -17.35 -3.67
CA LYS A 26 -14.45 -16.35 -2.77
C LYS A 26 -13.77 -16.28 -1.40
N ARG A 27 -12.52 -16.73 -1.25
CA ARG A 27 -11.87 -16.70 0.06
C ARG A 27 -11.55 -15.23 0.39
N ARG A 28 -12.36 -14.65 1.28
CA ARG A 28 -12.05 -13.36 1.90
C ARG A 28 -10.95 -13.62 2.92
N LEU A 29 -9.71 -13.40 2.51
CA LEU A 29 -8.57 -13.37 3.41
C LEU A 29 -8.54 -12.02 4.13
N THR A 30 -8.27 -12.03 5.43
CA THR A 30 -7.81 -10.81 6.12
C THR A 30 -6.46 -10.37 5.54
N ASP A 31 -6.01 -9.17 5.89
CA ASP A 31 -4.70 -8.68 5.44
C ASP A 31 -3.55 -9.48 6.06
N GLU A 32 -3.73 -9.95 7.31
CA GLU A 32 -2.79 -10.83 8.02
C GLU A 32 -2.70 -12.21 7.35
N GLU A 33 -3.83 -12.88 7.13
CA GLU A 33 -3.88 -14.18 6.45
C GLU A 33 -3.27 -14.09 5.04
N PHE A 34 -3.53 -12.99 4.34
CA PHE A 34 -2.95 -12.76 3.03
C PHE A 34 -1.43 -12.61 3.09
N ALA A 35 -0.91 -11.82 4.02
CA ALA A 35 0.53 -11.60 4.16
C ALA A 35 1.26 -12.91 4.51
N GLU A 36 0.72 -13.69 5.45
CA GLU A 36 1.28 -14.98 5.87
C GLU A 36 1.25 -16.01 4.73
N ASP A 37 0.10 -16.25 4.12
CA ASP A 37 -0.06 -17.22 3.02
C ASP A 37 0.82 -16.83 1.82
N TYR A 38 0.86 -15.52 1.48
CA TYR A 38 1.68 -15.02 0.39
C TYR A 38 3.18 -15.21 0.67
N GLN A 39 3.65 -14.84 1.86
CA GLN A 39 5.05 -14.98 2.24
C GLN A 39 5.47 -16.45 2.32
N TRP A 40 4.63 -17.32 2.86
CA TRP A 40 4.88 -18.76 2.91
C TRP A 40 4.99 -19.37 1.52
N LEU A 41 4.13 -18.97 0.57
CA LEU A 41 4.20 -19.45 -0.81
C LEU A 41 5.46 -18.99 -1.53
N ARG A 42 5.87 -17.73 -1.32
CA ARG A 42 7.13 -17.19 -1.86
C ARG A 42 8.35 -17.91 -1.28
N SER A 43 8.40 -18.12 0.04
CA SER A 43 9.51 -18.82 0.69
C SER A 43 9.58 -20.31 0.32
N SER A 44 8.45 -20.90 -0.05
CA SER A 44 8.35 -22.26 -0.59
C SER A 44 8.76 -22.39 -2.07
N GLY A 45 9.29 -21.33 -2.68
CA GLY A 45 9.79 -21.33 -4.07
C GLY A 45 8.72 -21.18 -5.15
N VAL A 46 7.50 -20.76 -4.79
CA VAL A 46 6.46 -20.43 -5.79
C VAL A 46 6.65 -18.98 -6.23
N ASP A 47 7.37 -18.74 -7.33
CA ASP A 47 7.62 -17.37 -7.82
C ASP A 47 6.59 -16.88 -8.85
N CYS A 48 5.71 -17.76 -9.34
CA CYS A 48 4.66 -17.37 -10.28
C CYS A 48 3.43 -16.84 -9.52
N HIS A 49 3.16 -15.54 -9.58
CA HIS A 49 2.00 -14.92 -8.93
C HIS A 49 0.65 -15.56 -9.35
N ARG A 50 0.51 -16.07 -10.58
CA ARG A 50 -0.71 -16.82 -10.97
C ARG A 50 -0.86 -18.13 -10.19
N MET A 51 0.24 -18.83 -9.93
CA MET A 51 0.21 -20.05 -9.10
C MET A 51 -0.08 -19.74 -7.64
N ILE A 52 0.44 -18.61 -7.14
CA ILE A 52 0.15 -18.12 -5.79
C ILE A 52 -1.33 -17.78 -5.66
N ALA A 53 -1.90 -16.99 -6.58
CA ALA A 53 -3.32 -16.63 -6.58
C ALA A 53 -4.20 -17.89 -6.56
N LYS A 54 -3.88 -18.86 -7.43
CA LYS A 54 -4.53 -20.16 -7.46
C LYS A 54 -4.42 -20.88 -6.12
N ARG A 55 -3.24 -20.94 -5.49
CA ARG A 55 -3.03 -21.63 -4.20
C ARG A 55 -3.75 -20.95 -3.03
N MET A 56 -3.68 -19.62 -2.93
CA MET A 56 -4.37 -18.82 -1.91
C MET A 56 -5.88 -18.82 -2.09
N GLY A 57 -6.34 -19.13 -3.30
CA GLY A 57 -7.74 -19.11 -3.64
C GLY A 57 -8.32 -17.71 -3.76
N VAL A 58 -7.57 -16.84 -4.40
CA VAL A 58 -7.98 -15.48 -4.74
C VAL A 58 -7.81 -15.26 -6.24
N GLY A 59 -8.56 -14.33 -6.81
CA GLY A 59 -8.37 -13.92 -8.21
C GLY A 59 -6.98 -13.33 -8.43
N TYR A 60 -6.43 -13.48 -9.63
CA TYR A 60 -5.09 -12.97 -9.94
C TYR A 60 -5.02 -11.44 -9.80
N THR A 61 -6.05 -10.74 -10.29
CA THR A 61 -6.16 -9.28 -10.13
C THR A 61 -6.22 -8.88 -8.65
N THR A 62 -7.03 -9.56 -7.85
CA THR A 62 -7.10 -9.36 -6.39
C THR A 62 -5.76 -9.54 -5.71
N LEU A 63 -5.00 -10.59 -6.07
CA LEU A 63 -3.64 -10.81 -5.57
C LEU A 63 -2.74 -9.62 -5.92
N MET A 64 -2.70 -9.23 -7.20
CA MET A 64 -1.84 -8.14 -7.66
C MET A 64 -2.19 -6.81 -7.00
N THR A 65 -3.48 -6.47 -6.89
CA THR A 65 -3.93 -5.26 -6.20
C THR A 65 -3.49 -5.25 -4.74
N ARG A 66 -3.58 -6.39 -4.02
CA ARG A 66 -3.11 -6.48 -2.63
C ARG A 66 -1.61 -6.37 -2.50
N ILE A 67 -0.83 -7.00 -3.40
CA ILE A 67 0.64 -6.87 -3.42
C ILE A 67 1.04 -5.40 -3.64
N VAL A 68 0.43 -4.74 -4.64
CA VAL A 68 0.72 -3.33 -4.95
C VAL A 68 0.35 -2.44 -3.77
N ARG A 69 -0.83 -2.65 -3.16
CA ARG A 69 -1.24 -1.91 -1.96
C ARG A 69 -0.27 -2.10 -0.81
N GLN A 70 0.12 -3.33 -0.48
CA GLN A 70 1.07 -3.59 0.62
C GLN A 70 2.43 -2.94 0.37
N ARG A 71 2.91 -2.97 -0.88
CA ARG A 71 4.16 -2.31 -1.26
C ARG A 71 4.05 -0.80 -1.12
N LEU A 72 2.99 -0.19 -1.64
CA LEU A 72 2.74 1.24 -1.54
C LEU A 72 2.63 1.67 -0.07
N ASP A 73 1.90 0.90 0.76
CA ASP A 73 1.76 1.15 2.20
C ASP A 73 3.13 1.20 2.88
N ARG A 74 4.01 0.24 2.55
CA ARG A 74 5.37 0.18 3.07
C ARG A 74 6.20 1.37 2.60
N ASP A 75 6.20 1.67 1.30
CA ASP A 75 7.00 2.75 0.73
C ASP A 75 6.57 4.12 1.32
N VAL A 76 5.28 4.33 1.57
CA VAL A 76 4.77 5.54 2.25
C VAL A 76 5.20 5.60 3.72
N ARG A 77 5.17 4.48 4.45
CA ARG A 77 5.65 4.43 5.83
C ARG A 77 7.15 4.68 5.91
N ASP A 78 7.94 4.12 5.00
CA ASP A 78 9.38 4.34 4.92
C ASP A 78 9.70 5.81 4.60
N GLN A 79 8.92 6.45 3.70
CA GLN A 79 9.03 7.89 3.45
C GLN A 79 8.68 8.72 4.70
N LEU A 80 7.61 8.35 5.42
CA LEU A 80 7.25 9.02 6.67
C LEU A 80 8.35 8.87 7.73
N GLU A 81 8.96 7.69 7.83
CA GLU A 81 10.07 7.43 8.73
C GLU A 81 11.25 8.36 8.42
N GLN A 82 11.63 8.47 7.15
CA GLN A 82 12.71 9.38 6.72
C GLN A 82 12.41 10.84 7.06
N LEU A 83 11.15 11.28 6.91
CA LEU A 83 10.73 12.62 7.29
C LEU A 83 10.85 12.84 8.81
N ILE A 84 10.43 11.86 9.61
CA ILE A 84 10.54 11.88 11.08
C ILE A 84 12.01 11.92 11.51
N GLU A 85 12.83 11.00 11.01
CA GLU A 85 14.26 10.89 11.33
C GLU A 85 15.05 12.14 10.90
N SER A 86 14.63 12.81 9.83
CA SER A 86 15.27 14.06 9.40
C SER A 86 15.15 15.19 10.43
N GLY A 87 14.18 15.10 11.35
CA GLY A 87 13.88 16.13 12.34
C GLY A 87 13.41 17.47 11.74
N ARG A 88 13.20 17.52 10.42
CA ARG A 88 12.71 18.69 9.70
C ARG A 88 11.20 18.77 9.83
N GLU A 89 10.69 19.98 9.66
CA GLU A 89 9.27 20.21 9.51
C GLU A 89 8.78 19.73 8.15
N PHE A 90 7.62 19.07 8.12
CA PHE A 90 6.97 18.54 6.92
C PHE A 90 5.45 18.68 7.00
N THR A 91 4.77 18.55 5.87
CA THR A 91 3.30 18.50 5.75
C THR A 91 2.86 17.20 5.08
N SER A 92 1.55 17.01 4.95
CA SER A 92 0.99 15.86 4.22
C SER A 92 1.40 15.81 2.75
N PHE A 93 1.86 16.92 2.15
CA PHE A 93 2.30 16.95 0.75
C PHE A 93 3.71 16.42 0.56
N ASP A 94 4.51 16.36 1.62
CA ASP A 94 5.85 15.76 1.57
C ASP A 94 5.78 14.23 1.51
N LEU A 95 4.62 13.63 1.81
CA LEU A 95 4.32 12.21 1.57
C LEU A 95 3.87 11.98 0.12
N THR A 96 4.78 12.21 -0.82
CA THR A 96 4.50 12.15 -2.26
C THR A 96 4.12 10.75 -2.76
N LEU A 97 4.47 9.70 -2.01
CA LEU A 97 4.10 8.32 -2.35
C LEU A 97 2.69 7.95 -1.87
N ALA A 98 2.05 8.79 -1.06
CA ALA A 98 0.68 8.53 -0.61
C ALA A 98 -0.29 8.70 -1.78
N PRO A 99 -1.29 7.80 -1.94
CA PRO A 99 -2.22 7.85 -3.07
C PRO A 99 -3.18 9.06 -3.00
N SER A 100 -3.28 9.71 -1.85
CA SER A 100 -4.07 10.94 -1.67
C SER A 100 -3.63 11.70 -0.42
N THR A 101 -4.01 12.98 -0.33
CA THR A 101 -3.80 13.80 0.87
C THR A 101 -4.49 13.23 2.10
N ASP A 102 -5.67 12.61 1.95
CA ASP A 102 -6.39 11.96 3.04
C ASP A 102 -5.64 10.71 3.53
N ALA A 103 -5.08 9.92 2.61
CA ALA A 103 -4.24 8.77 2.97
C ALA A 103 -3.00 9.24 3.73
N ALA A 104 -2.29 10.25 3.21
CA ALA A 104 -1.15 10.88 3.89
C ALA A 104 -1.52 11.35 5.31
N GLY A 105 -2.67 12.00 5.47
CA GLY A 105 -3.20 12.42 6.76
C GLY A 105 -3.48 11.26 7.72
N GLY A 106 -3.90 10.10 7.21
CA GLY A 106 -4.05 8.86 7.99
C GLY A 106 -2.73 8.36 8.57
N TYR A 107 -1.68 8.26 7.76
CA TYR A 107 -0.34 7.85 8.22
C TYR A 107 0.23 8.80 9.27
N ILE A 108 0.16 10.10 9.02
CA ILE A 108 0.63 11.13 9.96
C ILE A 108 -0.14 11.04 11.28
N ARG A 109 -1.46 10.87 11.24
CA ARG A 109 -2.28 10.71 12.45
C ARG A 109 -1.86 9.48 13.24
N GLY A 110 -1.58 8.37 12.57
CA GLY A 110 -1.02 7.17 13.20
C GLY A 110 0.30 7.47 13.92
N ALA A 111 1.22 8.19 13.27
CA ALA A 111 2.51 8.57 13.86
C ALA A 111 2.36 9.53 15.05
N ILE A 112 1.41 10.46 15.01
CA ILE A 112 1.06 11.33 16.16
C ILE A 112 0.56 10.50 17.33
N MET A 113 -0.37 9.58 17.10
CA MET A 113 -0.89 8.70 18.17
C MET A 113 0.18 7.81 18.77
N ALA A 114 1.19 7.42 17.98
CA ALA A 114 2.37 6.69 18.45
C ALA A 114 3.41 7.58 19.17
N GLY A 115 3.17 8.89 19.30
CA GLY A 115 4.10 9.82 19.96
C GLY A 115 5.38 10.11 19.16
N ARG A 116 5.37 9.82 17.86
CA ARG A 116 6.54 9.94 16.98
C ARG A 116 6.59 11.25 16.20
N VAL A 117 5.47 11.95 16.15
CA VAL A 117 5.29 13.20 15.42
C VAL A 117 4.52 14.18 16.31
N GLU A 118 5.00 15.42 16.35
CA GLU A 118 4.31 16.55 16.96
C GLU A 118 3.75 17.47 15.87
N ALA A 119 2.60 18.09 16.16
CA ALA A 119 2.00 19.09 15.28
C ALA A 119 2.40 20.50 15.74
N SER A 120 3.15 21.22 14.91
CA SER A 120 3.71 22.55 15.24
C SER A 120 2.70 23.71 15.07
N GLY A 121 1.52 23.44 14.49
CA GLY A 121 0.50 24.45 14.18
C GLY A 121 0.16 24.52 12.69
N PRO A 122 -0.77 25.40 12.27
CA PRO A 122 -1.11 25.57 10.87
C PRO A 122 -0.15 26.53 10.15
N VAL A 123 0.27 26.19 8.92
CA VAL A 123 0.86 27.09 7.93
C VAL A 123 -0.08 27.13 6.72
N GLY A 124 -0.78 28.25 6.56
CA GLY A 124 -1.87 28.38 5.58
C GLY A 124 -3.05 27.46 5.94
N ILE A 125 -3.48 26.62 4.97
CA ILE A 125 -4.51 25.60 5.20
C ILE A 125 -3.95 24.27 5.72
N GLN A 126 -2.63 24.13 5.83
CA GLN A 126 -1.97 22.87 6.15
C GLN A 126 -1.46 22.87 7.58
N ARG A 127 -1.42 21.70 8.20
CA ARG A 127 -0.78 21.49 9.49
C ARG A 127 0.68 21.07 9.24
N VAL A 128 1.59 21.68 10.00
CA VAL A 128 3.02 21.33 9.99
C VAL A 128 3.28 20.30 11.07
N PHE A 129 4.15 19.36 10.74
CA PHE A 129 4.53 18.23 11.57
C PHE A 129 6.04 18.18 11.72
N ARG A 130 6.51 17.64 12.83
CA ARG A 130 7.94 17.39 13.08
C ARG A 130 8.11 16.06 13.80
N GLY A 131 9.16 15.32 13.45
CA GLY A 131 9.54 14.11 14.18
C GLY A 131 9.94 14.41 15.63
N VAL A 132 9.52 13.54 16.54
CA VAL A 132 9.91 13.52 17.95
C VAL A 132 10.98 12.44 18.10
N ALA A 133 12.20 12.86 18.43
CA ALA A 133 13.34 11.96 18.66
C ALA A 133 13.30 11.36 20.08
#